data_AF-A0A7S4R5S5-F1
#
_entry.id   AF-A0A7S4R5S5-F1
#
_cell.length_a   1.000
_cell.length_b   1.000
_cell.length_c   1.000
_cell.angle_alpha   90.00
_cell.angle_beta   90.00
_cell.angle_gamma   90.00
#
_symmetry.space_group_name_H-M   'P 1'
#
loop_
_entity.id
_entity.type
_entity.pdbx_description
1 polymer ?
#
loop_
_entity_poly.entity_id
_entity_poly.type
_entity_poly.pdbx_seq_one_letter_code
_entity_poly.pdbx_strand_id
1 'polypeptide(L)'
;WLKILAPRRARGPASSPTVGDRSFSRAMSEDLVSAIKDLQRSDVNAKQQWWAYCDAAGEGIHDPAKHAPQFLQSFIENYSAGKRFEPAVPVARAGGGGGNGGVGSGGSLAQLCKEGQRKSQHWKQAWAQYCLHYGGGRNDPDRHDVTFITGFLDYIAGRGVMALSAMAPANAVWGPPAKRPRTTAPTPTAATPTYSPVGVAGMAGPAAGAMGQGKEGLVHRVKTFQRSGDEAKQQWGAYCDEHLGGVRDPNRHDMATLKQFVDAYGIP
;
A
#
# COMPACT_ATOMS: atom_id res chain seq x y z
N TRP A 1 -18.04 81.21 15.16
CA TRP A 1 -17.98 80.43 16.40
C TRP A 1 -19.32 79.78 16.67
N LEU A 2 -19.49 78.50 16.35
CA LEU A 2 -20.41 77.58 17.04
C LEU A 2 -20.20 76.18 16.48
N LYS A 3 -19.61 75.32 17.31
CA LYS A 3 -19.32 73.91 17.04
C LYS A 3 -20.62 73.11 17.13
N ILE A 4 -20.96 72.39 16.07
CA ILE A 4 -22.03 71.40 16.02
C ILE A 4 -21.64 70.21 16.91
N LEU A 5 -22.42 69.94 17.96
CA LEU A 5 -22.34 68.70 18.73
C LEU A 5 -22.98 67.56 17.93
N ALA A 6 -22.17 66.57 17.54
CA ALA A 6 -22.65 65.26 17.08
C ALA A 6 -22.67 64.27 18.27
N PRO A 7 -23.63 63.33 18.33
CA PRO A 7 -23.73 62.38 19.43
C PRO A 7 -22.61 61.33 19.38
N ARG A 8 -22.00 61.06 20.54
CA ARG A 8 -21.07 59.96 20.78
C ARG A 8 -21.73 58.62 20.43
N ARG A 9 -21.19 57.92 19.44
CA ARG A 9 -21.52 56.52 19.15
C ARG A 9 -21.01 55.66 20.32
N ALA A 10 -21.93 55.04 21.06
CA ALA A 10 -21.62 54.09 22.11
C ALA A 10 -20.82 52.91 21.52
N ARG A 11 -19.62 52.68 22.06
CA ARG A 11 -18.79 51.51 21.79
C ARG A 11 -19.44 50.35 22.55
N GLY A 12 -20.06 49.41 21.83
CA GLY A 12 -20.55 48.17 22.44
C GLY A 12 -19.38 47.36 23.04
N PRO A 13 -19.61 46.60 24.12
CA PRO A 13 -18.56 45.80 24.74
C PRO A 13 -18.06 44.74 23.75
N ALA A 14 -16.75 44.71 23.52
CA ALA A 14 -16.10 43.60 22.82
C ALA A 14 -16.20 42.36 23.71
N SER A 15 -17.04 41.41 23.32
CA SER A 15 -17.19 40.12 23.98
C SER A 15 -15.94 39.28 23.74
N SER A 16 -15.09 39.13 24.75
CA SER A 16 -14.00 38.15 24.74
C SER A 16 -14.58 36.74 24.87
N PRO A 17 -14.21 35.77 24.03
CA PRO A 17 -14.69 34.39 24.15
C PRO A 17 -14.08 33.73 25.39
N THR A 18 -14.94 33.24 26.27
CA THR A 18 -14.63 32.56 27.55
C THR A 18 -13.90 31.22 27.30
N VAL A 19 -13.00 30.85 28.22
CA VAL A 19 -12.13 29.65 28.14
C VAL A 19 -12.92 28.34 27.96
N GLY A 20 -14.16 28.26 28.48
CA GLY A 20 -15.03 27.08 28.32
C GLY A 20 -15.56 26.87 26.90
N ASP A 21 -15.72 27.93 26.11
CA ASP A 21 -16.24 27.87 24.74
C ASP A 21 -15.19 27.25 23.78
N ARG A 22 -13.90 27.52 24.06
CA ARG A 22 -12.77 26.96 23.29
C ARG A 22 -12.55 25.47 23.53
N SER A 23 -12.76 24.98 24.75
CA SER A 23 -12.62 23.55 25.06
C SER A 23 -13.74 22.71 24.41
N PHE A 24 -14.96 23.22 24.38
CA PHE A 24 -16.08 22.56 23.70
C PHE A 24 -15.88 22.54 22.18
N SER A 25 -15.43 23.65 21.58
CA SER A 25 -15.17 23.73 20.14
C SER A 25 -14.05 22.77 19.69
N ARG A 26 -13.04 22.55 20.53
CA ARG A 26 -11.96 21.60 20.24
C ARG A 26 -12.40 20.14 20.32
N ALA A 27 -13.16 19.75 21.36
CA ALA A 27 -13.70 18.40 21.46
C ALA A 27 -14.61 18.08 20.25
N MET A 28 -15.46 19.04 19.86
CA MET A 28 -16.32 18.91 18.69
C MET A 28 -15.51 18.76 17.39
N SER A 29 -14.39 19.48 17.24
CA SER A 29 -13.49 19.29 16.10
C SER A 29 -12.85 17.90 16.06
N GLU A 30 -12.44 17.37 17.22
CA GLU A 30 -11.82 16.03 17.32
C GLU A 30 -12.84 14.93 17.00
N ASP A 31 -14.09 15.08 17.46
CA ASP A 31 -15.19 14.17 17.15
C ASP A 31 -15.54 14.16 15.65
N LEU A 32 -15.60 15.33 15.01
CA LEU A 32 -15.85 15.46 13.57
C LEU A 32 -14.73 14.83 12.73
N VAL A 33 -13.47 15.01 13.15
CA VAL A 33 -12.32 14.37 12.50
C VAL A 33 -12.38 12.85 12.65
N SER A 34 -12.76 12.34 13.82
CA SER A 34 -12.92 10.89 14.04
C SER A 34 -14.05 10.33 13.17
N ALA A 35 -15.20 11.01 13.12
CA ALA A 35 -16.34 10.59 12.32
C ALA A 35 -15.98 10.45 10.83
N ILE A 36 -15.24 11.40 10.26
CA ILE A 36 -14.79 11.32 8.85
C ILE A 36 -13.74 10.21 8.67
N LYS A 37 -12.81 10.02 9.61
CA LYS A 37 -11.83 8.92 9.54
C LYS A 37 -12.51 7.56 9.60
N ASP A 38 -13.55 7.41 10.40
CA ASP A 38 -14.30 6.16 10.48
C ASP A 38 -15.11 5.95 9.20
N LEU A 39 -15.75 6.99 8.65
CA LEU A 39 -16.38 6.96 7.32
C LEU A 39 -15.41 6.50 6.23
N GLN A 40 -14.19 7.03 6.24
CA GLN A 40 -13.12 6.68 5.29
C GLN A 40 -12.65 5.22 5.41
N ARG A 41 -12.78 4.60 6.59
CA ARG A 41 -12.39 3.22 6.86
C ARG A 41 -13.53 2.24 6.58
N SER A 42 -14.76 2.63 6.88
CA SER A 42 -15.94 1.75 6.78
C SER A 42 -16.55 1.72 5.37
N ASP A 43 -16.46 2.82 4.61
CA ASP A 43 -17.09 2.93 3.31
C ASP A 43 -16.17 3.55 2.26
N VAL A 44 -15.87 2.76 1.22
CA VAL A 44 -15.05 3.17 0.08
C VAL A 44 -15.74 4.28 -0.73
N ASN A 45 -17.07 4.29 -0.81
CA ASN A 45 -17.83 5.35 -1.46
C ASN A 45 -17.73 6.65 -0.66
N ALA A 46 -17.96 6.60 0.66
CA ALA A 46 -17.78 7.74 1.55
C ALA A 46 -16.38 8.37 1.43
N LYS A 47 -15.34 7.54 1.32
CA LYS A 47 -13.96 7.99 1.10
C LYS A 47 -13.80 8.75 -0.22
N GLN A 48 -14.37 8.23 -1.32
CA GLN A 48 -14.35 8.91 -2.62
C GLN A 48 -15.12 10.23 -2.60
N GLN A 49 -16.27 10.26 -1.92
CA GLN A 49 -17.10 11.46 -1.75
C GLN A 49 -16.39 12.54 -0.93
N TRP A 50 -15.64 12.14 0.09
CA TRP A 50 -14.79 13.05 0.87
C TRP A 50 -13.70 13.68 0.00
N TRP A 51 -13.03 12.87 -0.83
CA TRP A 51 -12.02 13.38 -1.75
C TRP A 51 -12.59 14.38 -2.75
N ALA A 52 -13.71 14.04 -3.40
CA ALA A 52 -14.39 14.94 -4.32
C ALA A 52 -14.81 16.26 -3.64
N TYR A 53 -15.26 16.20 -2.38
CA TYR A 53 -15.61 17.39 -1.60
C TYR A 53 -14.39 18.26 -1.28
N CYS A 54 -13.27 17.64 -0.89
CA CYS A 54 -12.01 18.35 -0.65
C CYS A 54 -11.41 18.95 -1.93
N ASP A 55 -11.55 18.27 -3.07
CA ASP A 55 -11.07 18.80 -4.35
C ASP A 55 -11.92 20.00 -4.82
N ALA A 56 -13.22 19.96 -4.56
CA ALA A 56 -14.15 21.03 -4.95
C ALA A 56 -14.09 22.24 -4.00
N ALA A 57 -13.93 22.04 -2.70
CA ALA A 57 -14.09 23.08 -1.68
C ALA A 57 -12.98 23.16 -0.63
N GLY A 58 -12.08 22.17 -0.56
CA GLY A 58 -11.05 22.02 0.47
C GLY A 58 -9.61 22.11 -0.05
N GLU A 59 -9.39 22.83 -1.17
CA GLU A 59 -8.06 23.06 -1.77
C GLU A 59 -7.28 21.77 -2.12
N GLY A 60 -7.98 20.64 -2.29
CA GLY A 60 -7.36 19.32 -2.53
C GLY A 60 -6.64 18.74 -1.31
N ILE A 61 -6.83 19.30 -0.12
CA ILE A 61 -6.29 18.77 1.13
C ILE A 61 -7.23 17.68 1.62
N HIS A 62 -6.80 16.42 1.64
CA HIS A 62 -7.67 15.30 2.02
C HIS A 62 -7.61 14.91 3.50
N ASP A 63 -6.70 15.51 4.28
CA ASP A 63 -6.57 15.26 5.71
C ASP A 63 -7.69 15.98 6.50
N PRO A 64 -8.61 15.26 7.16
CA PRO A 64 -9.70 15.88 7.93
C PRO A 64 -9.19 16.78 9.07
N ALA A 65 -8.01 16.49 9.64
CA ALA A 65 -7.45 17.30 10.73
C ALA A 65 -6.93 18.67 10.28
N LYS A 66 -6.82 18.89 8.96
CA LYS A 66 -6.39 20.17 8.37
C LYS A 66 -7.53 21.12 8.07
N HIS A 67 -8.78 20.68 8.22
CA HIS A 67 -9.97 21.47 7.89
C HIS A 67 -10.63 22.05 9.12
N ALA A 68 -11.33 23.18 8.93
CA ALA A 68 -12.10 23.82 9.98
C ALA A 68 -13.31 22.94 10.38
N PRO A 69 -13.78 23.00 11.65
CA PRO A 69 -14.89 22.18 12.13
C PRO A 69 -16.17 22.34 11.29
N GLN A 70 -16.45 23.56 10.82
CA GLN A 70 -17.62 23.85 9.99
C GLN A 70 -17.55 23.16 8.62
N PHE A 71 -16.34 22.99 8.07
CA PHE A 71 -16.12 22.31 6.80
C PHE A 71 -16.38 20.80 6.94
N LEU A 72 -15.88 20.20 8.02
CA LEU A 72 -16.08 18.80 8.36
C LEU A 72 -17.56 18.49 8.60
N GLN A 73 -18.22 19.34 9.38
CA GLN A 73 -19.66 19.23 9.64
C GLN A 73 -20.49 19.34 8.35
N SER A 74 -20.17 20.31 7.50
CA SER A 74 -20.85 20.49 6.20
C SER A 74 -20.74 19.26 5.31
N PHE A 75 -19.59 18.57 5.31
CA PHE A 75 -19.45 17.33 4.56
C PHE A 75 -20.36 16.23 5.11
N ILE A 76 -20.32 15.98 6.42
CA ILE A 76 -21.10 14.92 7.07
C ILE A 76 -22.60 15.14 6.86
N GLU A 77 -23.09 16.37 7.01
CA GLU A 77 -24.49 16.73 6.78
C GLU A 77 -24.90 16.51 5.32
N ASN A 78 -24.09 16.98 4.36
CA ASN A 78 -24.39 16.79 2.94
C ASN A 78 -24.35 15.30 2.53
N TYR A 79 -23.36 14.55 3.02
CA TYR A 79 -23.20 13.14 2.69
C TYR A 79 -24.34 12.29 3.29
N SER A 80 -24.73 12.55 4.54
CA SER A 80 -25.86 11.90 5.22
C SER A 80 -27.21 12.27 4.62
N ALA A 81 -27.37 13.51 4.11
CA ALA A 81 -28.52 13.93 3.31
C ALA A 81 -28.59 13.26 1.92
N GLY A 82 -27.64 12.38 1.58
CA GLY A 82 -27.61 11.66 0.31
C GLY A 82 -27.04 12.47 -0.86
N LYS A 83 -26.52 13.68 -0.61
CA LYS A 83 -25.83 14.46 -1.63
C LYS A 83 -24.60 13.70 -2.08
N ARG A 84 -24.37 13.69 -3.39
CA ARG A 84 -23.17 13.13 -4.01
C ARG A 84 -22.39 14.27 -4.63
N PHE A 85 -21.11 14.30 -4.31
CA PHE A 85 -20.12 15.20 -4.85
C PHE A 85 -19.52 14.52 -6.07
N GLU A 86 -19.72 15.16 -7.22
CA GLU A 86 -19.07 14.75 -8.45
C GLU A 86 -17.56 15.01 -8.32
N PRO A 87 -16.69 14.05 -8.69
CA PRO A 87 -15.28 14.34 -8.81
C PRO A 87 -15.15 15.50 -9.80
N ALA A 88 -14.40 16.54 -9.44
CA ALA A 88 -14.17 17.67 -10.30
C ALA A 88 -13.48 17.17 -11.59
N VAL A 89 -14.28 16.86 -12.61
CA VAL A 89 -13.77 16.48 -13.92
C VAL A 89 -13.00 17.69 -14.42
N PRO A 90 -11.68 17.60 -14.65
CA PRO A 90 -10.97 18.68 -15.30
C PRO A 90 -11.54 18.73 -16.71
N VAL A 91 -12.44 19.68 -16.96
CA VAL A 91 -12.84 20.05 -18.32
C VAL A 91 -11.53 20.39 -19.02
N ALA A 92 -11.17 19.54 -19.97
CA ALA A 92 -9.97 19.68 -20.76
C ALA A 92 -9.99 21.05 -21.44
N ARG A 93 -9.35 22.04 -20.82
CA ARG A 93 -9.02 23.29 -21.50
C ARG A 93 -7.76 23.02 -22.31
N ALA A 94 -7.95 23.05 -23.63
CA ALA A 94 -6.90 22.98 -24.60
C ALA A 94 -5.89 24.12 -24.40
N GLY A 95 -4.61 23.80 -24.59
CA GLY A 95 -3.58 24.76 -24.99
C GLY A 95 -2.64 25.25 -23.88
N GLY A 96 -1.34 25.07 -24.15
CA GLY A 96 -0.36 26.12 -23.89
C GLY A 96 0.62 25.91 -22.74
N GLY A 97 1.85 25.56 -23.12
CA GLY A 97 3.00 26.42 -22.79
C GLY A 97 3.65 26.20 -21.43
N GLY A 98 4.96 25.95 -21.49
CA GLY A 98 5.83 25.77 -20.33
C GLY A 98 5.87 26.94 -19.36
N GLY A 99 6.36 26.63 -18.16
CA GLY A 99 6.59 27.62 -17.12
C GLY A 99 7.07 26.96 -15.84
N ASN A 100 8.36 27.04 -15.62
CA ASN A 100 9.04 26.66 -14.40
C ASN A 100 8.44 27.39 -13.19
N GLY A 101 8.23 26.69 -12.05
CA GLY A 101 8.00 27.35 -10.76
C GLY A 101 6.88 26.74 -9.92
N GLY A 102 7.26 25.88 -8.97
CA GLY A 102 6.40 25.44 -7.88
C GLY A 102 6.71 24.00 -7.50
N VAL A 103 7.50 23.81 -6.44
CA VAL A 103 7.74 22.50 -5.82
C VAL A 103 6.45 22.05 -5.14
N GLY A 104 5.48 21.62 -5.94
CA GLY A 104 4.39 20.76 -5.52
C GLY A 104 4.84 19.32 -5.75
N SER A 105 4.74 18.49 -4.72
CA SER A 105 5.10 17.06 -4.77
C SER A 105 4.42 16.30 -5.93
N GLY A 106 3.31 16.83 -6.48
CA GLY A 106 2.66 16.30 -7.68
C GLY A 106 3.50 16.39 -8.96
N GLY A 107 4.28 17.47 -9.12
CA GLY A 107 5.15 17.63 -10.30
C GLY A 107 6.29 16.62 -10.35
N SER A 108 6.88 16.29 -9.20
CA SER A 108 7.98 15.30 -9.14
C SER A 108 7.47 13.87 -9.32
N LEU A 109 6.30 13.52 -8.79
CA LEU A 109 5.71 12.18 -8.95
C LEU A 109 5.18 11.94 -10.37
N ALA A 110 4.63 12.95 -11.04
CA ALA A 110 4.27 12.85 -12.44
C ALA A 110 5.49 12.58 -13.32
N GLN A 111 6.64 13.23 -13.04
CA GLN A 111 7.90 12.93 -13.74
C GLN A 111 8.41 11.51 -13.48
N LEU A 112 8.31 11.01 -12.23
CA LEU A 112 8.62 9.61 -11.92
C LEU A 112 7.77 8.65 -12.76
N CYS A 113 6.46 8.91 -12.85
CA CYS A 113 5.56 8.09 -13.67
C CYS A 113 5.91 8.12 -15.15
N LYS A 114 6.25 9.29 -15.69
CA LYS A 114 6.70 9.42 -17.09
C LYS A 114 8.01 8.68 -17.33
N GLU A 115 8.95 8.75 -16.39
CA GLU A 115 10.22 8.02 -16.51
C GLU A 115 9.99 6.51 -16.44
N GLY A 116 9.13 6.03 -15.54
CA GLY A 116 8.69 4.64 -15.48
C GLY A 116 8.03 4.16 -16.77
N GLN A 117 7.17 4.98 -17.38
CA GLN A 117 6.55 4.69 -18.69
C GLN A 117 7.58 4.57 -19.82
N ARG A 118 8.68 5.32 -19.78
CA ARG A 118 9.75 5.26 -20.81
C ARG A 118 10.68 4.06 -20.62
N LYS A 119 10.98 3.69 -19.38
CA LYS A 119 12.02 2.70 -19.05
C LYS A 119 11.49 1.29 -18.86
N SER A 120 10.22 1.10 -18.52
CA SER A 120 9.66 -0.22 -18.21
C SER A 120 8.31 -0.48 -18.90
N GLN A 121 8.24 -1.58 -19.65
CA GLN A 121 6.99 -2.03 -20.26
C GLN A 121 5.98 -2.52 -19.19
N HIS A 122 6.48 -3.11 -18.10
CA HIS A 122 5.64 -3.56 -16.98
C HIS A 122 5.03 -2.36 -16.25
N TRP A 123 5.80 -1.28 -16.09
CA TRP A 123 5.27 -0.02 -15.54
C TRP A 123 4.21 0.58 -16.45
N LYS A 124 4.47 0.65 -17.76
CA LYS A 124 3.50 1.17 -18.74
C LYS A 124 2.19 0.37 -18.73
N GLN A 125 2.27 -0.95 -18.69
CA GLN A 125 1.10 -1.83 -18.59
C GLN A 125 0.37 -1.64 -17.26
N ALA A 126 1.08 -1.66 -16.13
CA ALA A 126 0.49 -1.48 -14.81
C ALA A 126 -0.19 -0.11 -14.67
N TRP A 127 0.45 0.95 -15.16
CA TRP A 127 -0.11 2.30 -15.18
C TRP A 127 -1.37 2.37 -16.05
N ALA A 128 -1.34 1.81 -17.26
CA ALA A 128 -2.50 1.81 -18.14
C ALA A 128 -3.69 1.06 -17.53
N GLN A 129 -3.44 -0.09 -16.90
CA GLN A 129 -4.48 -0.85 -16.17
C GLN A 129 -5.00 -0.06 -14.96
N TYR A 130 -4.11 0.58 -14.19
CA TYR A 130 -4.51 1.39 -13.05
C TYR A 130 -5.36 2.59 -13.48
N CYS A 131 -4.96 3.30 -14.53
CA CYS A 131 -5.74 4.39 -15.12
C CYS A 131 -7.08 3.89 -15.69
N LEU A 132 -7.14 2.70 -16.29
CA LEU A 132 -8.40 2.12 -16.76
C LEU A 132 -9.39 1.88 -15.61
N HIS A 133 -8.93 1.31 -14.50
CA HIS A 133 -9.80 0.95 -13.38
C HIS A 133 -10.16 2.13 -12.46
N TYR A 134 -9.24 3.08 -12.28
CA TYR A 134 -9.40 4.14 -11.27
C TYR A 134 -9.37 5.56 -11.86
N GLY A 135 -8.81 5.76 -13.06
CA GLY A 135 -8.55 7.07 -13.66
C GLY A 135 -9.33 7.36 -14.95
N GLY A 136 -10.39 6.59 -15.24
CA GLY A 136 -11.23 6.77 -16.44
C GLY A 136 -10.49 6.54 -17.77
N GLY A 137 -9.43 5.73 -17.77
CA GLY A 137 -8.65 5.38 -18.96
C GLY A 137 -7.69 6.46 -19.47
N ARG A 138 -7.55 7.60 -18.77
CA ARG A 138 -6.58 8.64 -19.14
C ARG A 138 -5.18 8.21 -18.72
N ASN A 139 -4.26 8.02 -19.66
CA ASN A 139 -2.91 7.48 -19.36
C ASN A 139 -1.82 8.54 -19.15
N ASP A 140 -2.16 9.83 -19.23
CA ASP A 140 -1.20 10.92 -19.07
C ASP A 140 -0.99 11.26 -17.57
N PRO A 141 0.21 11.08 -17.00
CA PRO A 141 0.47 11.36 -15.58
C PRO A 141 0.21 12.82 -15.16
N ASP A 142 0.35 13.80 -16.06
CA ASP A 142 0.05 15.21 -15.70
C ASP A 142 -1.45 15.48 -15.55
N ARG A 143 -2.30 14.53 -15.98
CA ARG A 143 -3.76 14.62 -15.86
C ARG A 143 -4.27 14.04 -14.54
N HIS A 144 -3.38 13.52 -13.71
CA HIS A 144 -3.71 12.93 -12.43
C HIS A 144 -3.03 13.71 -11.31
N ASP A 145 -3.74 13.88 -10.21
CA ASP A 145 -3.20 14.56 -9.03
C ASP A 145 -2.16 13.70 -8.30
N VAL A 146 -1.49 14.32 -7.33
CA VAL A 146 -0.45 13.69 -6.50
C VAL A 146 -0.97 12.47 -5.73
N THR A 147 -2.23 12.50 -5.28
CA THR A 147 -2.84 11.43 -4.49
C THR A 147 -3.14 10.21 -5.37
N PHE A 148 -3.63 10.43 -6.58
CA PHE A 148 -3.84 9.37 -7.56
C PHE A 148 -2.53 8.67 -7.93
N ILE A 149 -1.48 9.45 -8.20
CA ILE A 149 -0.15 8.92 -8.52
C ILE A 149 0.44 8.18 -7.30
N THR A 150 0.30 8.72 -6.09
CA THR A 150 0.73 8.04 -4.87
C THR A 150 -0.03 6.72 -4.67
N GLY A 151 -1.34 6.71 -4.91
CA GLY A 151 -2.17 5.50 -4.85
C GLY A 151 -1.73 4.43 -5.85
N PHE A 152 -1.32 4.83 -7.06
CA PHE A 152 -0.72 3.90 -8.01
C PHE A 152 0.59 3.30 -7.47
N LEU A 153 1.48 4.13 -6.91
CA LEU A 153 2.74 3.67 -6.33
C LEU A 153 2.49 2.68 -5.18
N ASP A 154 1.55 3.00 -4.28
CA ASP A 154 1.15 2.11 -3.18
C ASP A 154 0.53 0.81 -3.69
N TYR A 155 -0.29 0.87 -4.74
CA TYR A 155 -0.90 -0.30 -5.34
C TYR A 155 0.14 -1.27 -5.92
N ILE A 156 1.08 -0.76 -6.71
CA ILE A 156 2.13 -1.61 -7.28
C ILE A 156 3.14 -2.05 -6.22
N ALA A 157 3.43 -1.22 -5.21
CA ALA A 157 4.29 -1.57 -4.09
C ALA A 157 3.66 -2.66 -3.23
N GLY A 158 2.37 -2.54 -2.90
CA GLY A 158 1.62 -3.54 -2.14
C GLY A 158 1.58 -4.89 -2.86
N ARG A 159 1.31 -4.89 -4.18
CA ARG A 159 1.40 -6.11 -5.00
C ARG A 159 2.82 -6.65 -5.08
N GLY A 160 3.82 -5.77 -5.18
CA GLY A 160 5.23 -6.13 -5.16
C GLY A 160 5.63 -6.79 -3.84
N VAL A 161 5.25 -6.21 -2.70
CA VAL A 161 5.47 -6.76 -1.36
C VAL A 161 4.76 -8.10 -1.22
N MET A 162 3.49 -8.23 -1.61
CA MET A 162 2.79 -9.52 -1.56
C MET A 162 3.47 -10.58 -2.43
N ALA A 163 3.88 -10.23 -3.64
CA ALA A 163 4.58 -11.14 -4.54
C ALA A 163 5.98 -11.52 -4.02
N LEU A 164 6.70 -10.58 -3.40
CA LEU A 164 8.02 -10.80 -2.82
C LEU A 164 7.94 -11.56 -1.50
N SER A 165 6.95 -11.28 -0.65
CA SER A 165 6.69 -12.01 0.60
C SER A 165 6.22 -13.43 0.33
N ALA A 166 5.43 -13.65 -0.72
CA ALA A 166 5.10 -14.99 -1.20
C ALA A 166 6.33 -15.75 -1.75
N MET A 167 7.40 -15.02 -2.07
CA MET A 167 8.70 -15.56 -2.50
C MET A 167 9.73 -15.60 -1.37
N ALA A 168 9.42 -15.05 -0.19
CA ALA A 168 10.32 -14.98 0.95
C ALA A 168 10.26 -16.28 1.77
N PRO A 169 11.40 -16.79 2.28
CA PRO A 169 11.38 -17.94 3.19
C PRO A 169 10.61 -17.58 4.47
N ALA A 170 9.92 -18.55 5.07
CA ALA A 170 9.00 -18.34 6.20
C ALA A 170 9.60 -17.61 7.43
N ASN A 171 10.92 -17.49 7.52
CA ASN A 171 11.64 -16.77 8.57
C ASN A 171 12.12 -15.36 8.20
N ALA A 172 11.81 -14.85 7.00
CA ALA A 172 12.16 -13.50 6.58
C ALA A 172 11.17 -12.47 7.15
N VAL A 173 11.34 -12.12 8.43
CA VAL A 173 10.65 -10.98 9.04
C VAL A 173 11.34 -9.70 8.58
N TRP A 174 10.63 -8.86 7.83
CA TRP A 174 11.08 -7.51 7.53
C TRP A 174 10.86 -6.63 8.76
N GLY A 175 11.95 -6.10 9.31
CA GLY A 175 11.96 -5.18 10.44
C GLY A 175 13.37 -4.61 10.67
N PRO A 176 13.51 -3.49 11.41
CA PRO A 176 14.82 -2.97 11.80
C PRO A 176 15.63 -4.07 12.50
N PRO A 177 16.94 -4.20 12.24
CA PRO A 177 17.75 -5.27 12.81
C PRO A 177 17.62 -5.27 14.33
N ALA A 178 17.17 -6.39 14.90
CA ALA A 178 17.06 -6.56 16.33
C ALA A 178 18.42 -6.24 16.97
N LYS A 179 18.45 -5.24 17.87
CA LYS A 179 19.64 -4.90 18.63
C LYS A 179 20.08 -6.15 19.39
N ARG A 180 21.26 -6.67 19.04
CA ARG A 180 21.83 -7.88 19.63
C ARG A 180 21.87 -7.74 21.16
N PRO A 181 21.20 -8.62 21.93
CA PRO A 181 21.44 -8.67 23.36
C PRO A 181 22.89 -9.11 23.60
N ARG A 182 23.56 -8.45 24.55
CA ARG A 182 24.93 -8.75 24.97
C ARG A 182 24.94 -10.12 25.64
N THR A 183 25.48 -11.13 24.97
CA THR A 183 25.74 -12.46 25.55
C THR A 183 26.99 -12.40 26.41
N THR A 184 26.82 -12.29 27.73
CA THR A 184 27.81 -12.81 28.68
C THR A 184 27.56 -14.31 28.81
N ALA A 185 28.44 -15.11 28.21
CA ALA A 185 28.47 -16.55 28.42
C ALA A 185 28.83 -16.86 29.89
N PRO A 186 28.30 -17.98 30.43
CA PRO A 186 29.11 -18.84 31.25
C PRO A 186 29.21 -20.26 30.69
N THR A 187 30.43 -20.75 30.81
CA THR A 187 31.07 -22.05 30.60
C THR A 187 30.19 -23.30 30.80
N PRO A 188 30.37 -24.37 29.99
CA PRO A 188 29.71 -25.66 30.21
C PRO A 188 30.49 -26.52 31.22
N THR A 189 29.82 -27.11 32.20
CA THR A 189 30.30 -28.31 32.91
C THR A 189 29.19 -29.36 32.99
N ALA A 190 29.61 -30.60 32.82
CA ALA A 190 28.81 -31.78 32.55
C ALA A 190 28.15 -32.38 33.81
N ALA A 191 26.96 -32.99 33.65
CA ALA A 191 26.60 -34.32 34.20
C ALA A 191 25.16 -34.69 33.80
N THR A 192 24.98 -35.95 33.35
CA THR A 192 23.76 -36.67 32.97
C THR A 192 22.96 -37.19 34.19
N PRO A 193 21.97 -38.08 34.02
CA PRO A 193 20.63 -37.96 33.41
C PRO A 193 19.54 -38.17 34.52
N THR A 194 18.24 -38.32 34.19
CA THR A 194 17.29 -39.32 34.76
C THR A 194 15.80 -38.92 34.53
N TYR A 195 15.01 -39.91 34.09
CA TYR A 195 13.54 -40.09 34.10
C TYR A 195 12.61 -39.23 33.21
N SER A 196 11.99 -39.89 32.23
CA SER A 196 10.56 -39.71 31.87
C SER A 196 9.75 -40.76 32.66
N PRO A 197 8.40 -40.66 32.85
CA PRO A 197 7.49 -41.03 31.74
C PRO A 197 6.02 -40.48 31.76
N VAL A 198 5.36 -40.68 30.61
CA VAL A 198 3.91 -40.86 30.27
C VAL A 198 2.85 -39.72 30.34
N GLY A 199 2.11 -39.59 29.22
CA GLY A 199 0.68 -39.24 29.14
C GLY A 199 0.40 -37.85 28.56
N VAL A 200 -0.36 -37.60 27.49
CA VAL A 200 -1.54 -38.28 26.95
C VAL A 200 -1.74 -37.92 25.47
N ALA A 201 -2.40 -38.84 24.77
CA ALA A 201 -2.74 -38.81 23.34
C ALA A 201 -3.97 -37.95 23.02
N GLY A 202 -4.06 -37.54 21.75
CA GLY A 202 -5.32 -37.52 20.99
C GLY A 202 -5.96 -36.15 20.71
N MET A 203 -5.94 -35.71 19.45
CA MET A 203 -7.12 -35.77 18.58
C MET A 203 -6.79 -35.29 17.16
N ALA A 204 -7.19 -36.09 16.18
CA ALA A 204 -6.95 -35.92 14.76
C ALA A 204 -8.12 -35.21 14.04
N GLY A 205 -7.81 -34.58 12.90
CA GLY A 205 -8.73 -34.30 11.78
C GLY A 205 -8.47 -32.96 11.05
N PRO A 206 -8.72 -32.84 9.73
CA PRO A 206 -8.25 -33.72 8.66
C PRO A 206 -7.51 -32.95 7.51
N ALA A 207 -6.65 -33.69 6.81
CA ALA A 207 -6.30 -33.61 5.38
C ALA A 207 -6.29 -32.25 4.64
N ALA A 208 -5.11 -31.59 4.61
CA ALA A 208 -4.71 -30.70 3.50
C ALA A 208 -3.19 -30.75 3.19
N GLY A 209 -2.47 -31.74 3.73
CA GLY A 209 -0.98 -31.73 3.79
C GLY A 209 -0.23 -32.62 2.80
N ALA A 210 -0.91 -33.37 1.92
CA ALA A 210 -0.23 -34.40 1.10
C ALA A 210 0.43 -33.84 -0.18
N MET A 211 0.05 -32.66 -0.67
CA MET A 211 0.54 -32.16 -1.97
C MET A 211 1.82 -31.31 -1.88
N GLY A 212 2.17 -30.81 -0.69
CA GLY A 212 3.39 -30.02 -0.45
C GLY A 212 4.66 -30.87 -0.34
N GLN A 213 4.58 -32.04 0.30
CA GLN A 213 5.75 -32.88 0.58
C GLN A 213 6.40 -33.45 -0.68
N GLY A 214 5.59 -33.80 -1.70
CA GLY A 214 6.10 -34.34 -2.98
C GLY A 214 6.78 -33.27 -3.85
N LYS A 215 6.18 -32.07 -3.94
CA LYS A 215 6.73 -30.97 -4.74
C LYS A 215 8.04 -30.46 -4.17
N GLU A 216 8.11 -30.27 -2.85
CA GLU A 216 9.33 -29.81 -2.17
C GLU A 216 10.52 -30.77 -2.36
N GLY A 217 10.26 -32.08 -2.32
CA GLY A 217 11.26 -33.11 -2.62
C GLY A 217 11.79 -33.01 -4.06
N LEU A 218 10.91 -32.77 -5.04
CA LEU A 218 11.32 -32.61 -6.44
C LEU A 218 12.12 -31.32 -6.67
N VAL A 219 11.71 -30.20 -6.06
CA VAL A 219 12.47 -28.95 -6.07
C VAL A 219 13.88 -29.18 -5.52
N HIS A 220 14.00 -29.94 -4.42
CA HIS A 220 15.29 -30.24 -3.82
C HIS A 220 16.19 -31.07 -4.75
N ARG A 221 15.63 -32.07 -5.45
CA ARG A 221 16.37 -32.88 -6.44
C ARG A 221 16.87 -32.04 -7.61
N VAL A 222 16.02 -31.17 -8.18
CA VAL A 222 16.43 -30.26 -9.27
C VAL A 222 17.48 -29.26 -8.79
N LYS A 223 17.37 -28.71 -7.57
CA LYS A 223 18.41 -27.83 -7.00
C LYS A 223 19.72 -28.55 -6.74
N THR A 224 19.66 -29.83 -6.37
CA THR A 224 20.85 -30.68 -6.17
C THR A 224 21.53 -30.95 -7.51
N PHE A 225 20.76 -31.26 -8.55
CA PHE A 225 21.24 -31.38 -9.92
C PHE A 225 21.89 -30.08 -10.43
N GLN A 226 21.25 -28.92 -10.21
CA GLN A 226 21.85 -27.62 -10.54
C GLN A 226 23.18 -27.36 -9.82
N ARG A 227 23.47 -28.04 -8.70
CA ARG A 227 24.72 -27.91 -7.95
C ARG A 227 25.77 -28.95 -8.36
N SER A 228 25.42 -29.96 -9.16
CA SER A 228 26.37 -31.02 -9.55
C SER A 228 27.33 -30.61 -10.66
N GLY A 229 27.04 -29.52 -11.40
CA GLY A 229 27.92 -29.00 -12.43
C GLY A 229 27.26 -27.91 -13.28
N ASP A 230 28.06 -27.22 -14.08
CA ASP A 230 27.55 -26.17 -14.96
C ASP A 230 26.79 -26.76 -16.16
N GLU A 231 27.14 -27.96 -16.60
CA GLU A 231 26.38 -28.75 -17.59
C GLU A 231 24.94 -29.02 -17.10
N ALA A 232 24.77 -29.36 -15.83
CA ALA A 232 23.45 -29.62 -15.24
C ALA A 232 22.59 -28.34 -15.17
N LYS A 233 23.20 -27.18 -14.89
CA LYS A 233 22.51 -25.88 -14.97
C LYS A 233 22.11 -25.53 -16.40
N GLN A 234 22.97 -25.81 -17.37
CA GLN A 234 22.67 -25.59 -18.79
C GLN A 234 21.53 -26.50 -19.26
N GLN A 235 21.52 -27.77 -18.86
CA GLN A 235 20.43 -28.70 -19.20
C GLN A 235 19.09 -28.26 -18.60
N TRP A 236 19.06 -27.84 -17.33
CA TRP A 236 17.85 -27.27 -16.74
C TRP A 236 17.44 -25.96 -17.43
N GLY A 237 18.40 -25.10 -17.77
CA GLY A 237 18.16 -23.86 -18.49
C GLY A 237 17.52 -24.08 -19.85
N ALA A 238 18.09 -24.98 -20.66
CA ALA A 238 17.57 -25.35 -21.98
C ALA A 238 16.15 -25.95 -21.88
N TYR A 239 15.93 -26.85 -20.92
CA TYR A 239 14.61 -27.42 -20.68
C TYR A 239 13.57 -26.34 -20.31
N CYS A 240 13.95 -25.37 -19.46
CA CYS A 240 13.07 -24.27 -19.09
C CYS A 240 12.78 -23.33 -20.27
N ASP A 241 13.78 -23.04 -21.10
CA ASP A 241 13.64 -22.15 -22.25
C ASP A 241 12.74 -22.79 -23.33
N GLU A 242 12.82 -24.11 -23.52
CA GLU A 242 12.05 -24.85 -24.52
C GLU A 242 10.62 -25.18 -24.06
N HIS A 243 10.45 -25.63 -22.81
CA HIS A 243 9.17 -26.18 -22.35
C HIS A 243 8.44 -25.28 -21.33
N LEU A 244 9.14 -24.35 -20.66
CA LEU A 244 8.63 -23.61 -19.50
C LEU A 244 8.71 -22.09 -19.65
N GLY A 245 8.79 -21.61 -20.90
CA GLY A 245 8.76 -20.19 -21.23
C GLY A 245 9.93 -19.39 -20.64
N GLY A 246 11.08 -20.04 -20.43
CA GLY A 246 12.30 -19.41 -19.89
C GLY A 246 12.30 -19.18 -18.38
N VAL A 247 11.31 -19.71 -17.65
CA VAL A 247 11.26 -19.59 -16.19
C VAL A 247 12.20 -20.63 -15.57
N ARG A 248 13.40 -20.23 -15.17
CA ARG A 248 14.45 -21.14 -14.69
C ARG A 248 14.42 -21.46 -13.18
N ASP A 249 13.40 -21.02 -12.44
CA ASP A 249 13.28 -21.31 -11.00
C ASP A 249 12.45 -22.58 -10.76
N PRO A 250 13.03 -23.68 -10.20
CA PRO A 250 12.29 -24.91 -9.91
C PRO A 250 11.07 -24.71 -9.00
N ASN A 251 11.06 -23.71 -8.11
CA ASN A 251 9.91 -23.43 -7.24
C ASN A 251 8.69 -22.90 -8.00
N ARG A 252 8.90 -22.32 -9.20
CA ARG A 252 7.84 -21.74 -10.04
C ARG A 252 7.07 -22.79 -10.83
N HIS A 253 7.60 -24.00 -10.94
CA HIS A 253 6.97 -25.08 -11.71
C HIS A 253 6.09 -25.94 -10.84
N ASP A 254 5.10 -26.58 -11.46
CA ASP A 254 4.22 -27.53 -10.77
C ASP A 254 4.90 -28.90 -10.58
N MET A 255 4.29 -29.74 -9.74
CA MET A 255 4.86 -31.03 -9.39
C MET A 255 5.00 -31.96 -10.61
N ALA A 256 4.05 -31.91 -11.56
CA ALA A 256 4.06 -32.74 -12.75
C ALA A 256 5.27 -32.42 -13.65
N THR A 257 5.53 -31.14 -13.90
CA THR A 257 6.69 -30.67 -14.66
C THR A 257 8.01 -31.06 -14.01
N LEU A 258 8.13 -30.83 -12.70
CA LEU A 258 9.36 -31.17 -11.96
C LEU A 258 9.61 -32.68 -11.95
N LYS A 259 8.55 -33.48 -11.81
CA LYS A 259 8.65 -34.94 -11.88
C LYS A 259 9.05 -35.40 -13.27
N GLN A 260 8.46 -34.84 -14.32
CA GLN A 260 8.80 -35.16 -15.70
C GLN A 260 10.27 -34.87 -16.01
N PHE A 261 10.81 -33.75 -15.53
CA PHE A 261 12.24 -33.43 -15.68
C PHE A 261 13.12 -34.40 -14.87
N VAL A 262 12.77 -34.68 -13.61
CA VAL A 262 13.52 -35.61 -12.76
C VAL A 262 13.56 -37.03 -13.36
N ASP A 263 12.44 -37.50 -13.89
CA ASP A 263 12.35 -38.82 -14.55
C ASP A 263 13.10 -38.84 -15.89
N ALA A 264 12.99 -37.79 -16.71
CA ALA A 264 13.61 -37.70 -18.03
C ALA A 264 15.15 -37.63 -17.97
N TYR A 265 15.70 -36.97 -16.95
CA TYR A 265 17.15 -36.80 -16.78
C TYR A 265 17.75 -37.73 -15.73
N GLY A 266 16.97 -38.67 -15.17
CA GLY A 266 17.45 -39.68 -14.23
C GLY A 266 18.07 -39.10 -12.95
N ILE A 267 17.54 -37.97 -12.48
CA ILE A 267 18.09 -37.25 -11.33
C ILE A 267 17.72 -38.02 -10.05
N PRO A 268 18.66 -38.47 -9.22
CA PRO A 268 18.38 -39.27 -8.01
C PRO A 268 17.65 -38.50 -6.91
#